data_AF-A0A392T1Q4-F1
#
_entry.id   AF-A0A392T1Q4-F1
#
_cell.length_a   1.000
_cell.length_b   1.000
_cell.length_c   1.000
_cell.angle_alpha   90.00
_cell.angle_beta   90.00
_cell.angle_gamma   90.00
#
_symmetry.space_group_name_H-M   'P 1'
#
loop_
_entity.id
_entity.type
_entity.pdbx_description
1 polymer ?
#
loop_
_entity_poly.entity_id
_entity_poly.type
_entity_poly.pdbx_seq_one_letter_code
_entity_poly.pdbx_strand_id
1 'polypeptide(L)' 'AESANKVILQGLKKRLEAAKSLWVEELPMVLWSYHTTPHSSTQETPFKMVYRSDAMIPIEINEPSARVLFARM' A
#
# COMPACT_ATOMS: atom_id res chain seq x y z
N ALA A 1 -13.48 -3.75 9.12
CA ALA A 1 -12.57 -4.12 8.00
C ALA A 1 -13.17 -3.81 6.62
N GLU A 2 -14.49 -3.86 6.44
CA GLU A 2 -15.14 -3.69 5.13
C GLU A 2 -14.85 -2.35 4.43
N SER A 3 -14.81 -1.23 5.16
CA SER A 3 -14.44 0.08 4.62
C SER A 3 -13.01 0.14 4.09
N ALA A 4 -12.05 -0.45 4.81
CA ALA A 4 -10.65 -0.54 4.40
C ALA A 4 -10.51 -1.36 3.11
N ASN A 5 -11.18 -2.51 3.05
CA ASN A 5 -11.17 -3.38 1.87
C ASN A 5 -11.72 -2.64 0.64
N LYS A 6 -12.77 -1.83 0.79
CA LYS A 6 -13.34 -1.02 -0.30
C LYS A 6 -12.33 -0.02 -0.87
N VAL A 7 -11.58 0.68 0.01
CA VAL A 7 -10.55 1.64 -0.41
C VAL A 7 -9.40 0.95 -1.14
N ILE A 8 -8.92 -0.18 -0.61
CA ILE A 8 -7.85 -0.98 -1.23
C ILE A 8 -8.29 -1.48 -2.62
N LEU A 9 -9.51 -2.03 -2.72
CA LEU A 9 -10.06 -2.49 -4.00
C LEU A 9 -10.21 -1.36 -5.03
N GLN A 10 -10.59 -0.15 -4.59
CA GLN A 10 -10.66 1.02 -5.47
C GLN A 10 -9.27 1.44 -5.97
N GLY A 11 -8.27 1.47 -5.08
CA GLY A 11 -6.88 1.76 -5.44
C GLY A 11 -6.32 0.75 -6.45
N LEU A 12 -6.57 -0.54 -6.21
CA LEU A 12 -6.19 -1.63 -7.11
C LEU A 12 -6.83 -1.50 -8.49
N LYS A 13 -8.15 -1.29 -8.56
CA LYS A 13 -8.85 -1.10 -9.85
C LYS A 13 -8.22 0.03 -10.66
N LYS A 14 -7.95 1.18 -10.03
CA LYS A 14 -7.35 2.34 -10.71
C LYS A 14 -5.95 2.03 -11.26
N ARG A 15 -5.13 1.26 -10.54
CA ARG A 15 -3.79 0.84 -11.00
C ARG A 15 -3.87 -0.26 -12.06
N LEU A 16 -4.85 -1.15 -11.97
CA LEU A 16 -5.03 -2.26 -12.90
C LEU A 16 -5.38 -1.83 -14.32
N GLU A 17 -6.20 -0.78 -14.45
CA GLU A 17 -6.49 -0.13 -15.74
C GLU A 17 -5.20 0.37 -16.42
N ALA A 18 -4.21 0.81 -15.63
CA ALA A 18 -2.93 1.29 -16.14
C ALA A 18 -1.91 0.16 -16.41
N ALA A 19 -1.90 -0.89 -15.57
CA ALA A 19 -0.86 -1.92 -15.55
C ALA A 19 -1.24 -3.21 -16.30
N LYS A 20 -2.26 -3.20 -17.18
CA LYS A 20 -2.70 -4.36 -18.00
C LYS A 20 -2.79 -5.68 -17.21
N SER A 21 -3.42 -5.67 -16.03
CA SER A 21 -3.67 -6.87 -15.20
C SER A 21 -2.56 -7.30 -14.22
N LEU A 22 -1.48 -6.53 -14.03
CA LEU A 22 -0.38 -6.84 -13.07
C LEU A 22 -0.72 -6.49 -11.61
N TRP A 23 -1.89 -6.93 -11.12
CA TRP A 23 -2.38 -6.54 -9.79
C TRP A 23 -1.46 -6.99 -8.64
N VAL A 24 -0.75 -8.12 -8.78
CA VAL A 24 0.17 -8.66 -7.76
C VAL A 24 1.36 -7.72 -7.55
N GLU A 25 1.85 -7.10 -8.61
CA GLU A 25 2.99 -6.18 -8.57
C GLU A 25 2.58 -4.80 -8.01
N GLU A 26 1.34 -4.39 -8.26
CA GLU A 26 0.77 -3.13 -7.77
C GLU A 26 0.25 -3.20 -6.32
N LEU A 27 -0.08 -4.39 -5.84
CA LEU A 27 -0.68 -4.60 -4.52
C LEU A 27 0.16 -4.01 -3.36
N PRO A 28 1.50 -4.21 -3.30
CA PRO A 28 2.33 -3.60 -2.27
C PRO A 28 2.25 -2.07 -2.26
N MET A 29 2.24 -1.43 -3.44
CA MET A 29 2.15 0.03 -3.56
C MET A 29 0.79 0.56 -3.11
N VAL A 30 -0.30 -0.14 -3.48
CA VAL A 30 -1.65 0.25 -3.04
C VAL A 30 -1.78 0.13 -1.52
N LEU A 31 -1.32 -0.98 -0.92
CA LEU A 31 -1.32 -1.15 0.53
C LEU A 31 -0.47 -0.10 1.23
N TRP A 32 0.72 0.21 0.69
CA TRP A 32 1.57 1.27 1.21
C TRP A 32 0.84 2.61 1.25
N SER A 33 0.27 3.04 0.12
CA SER A 33 -0.46 4.31 0.03
C SER A 33 -1.63 4.39 1.02
N TYR A 34 -2.35 3.28 1.23
CA TYR A 34 -3.43 3.23 2.22
C TYR A 34 -2.90 3.44 3.64
N HIS A 35 -1.80 2.77 3.99
CA HIS A 35 -1.22 2.85 5.34
C HIS A 35 -0.58 4.20 5.66
N THR A 36 -0.07 4.93 4.65
CA THR A 36 0.64 6.20 4.86
C THR A 36 -0.17 7.45 4.55
N THR A 37 -1.39 7.32 4.01
CA THR A 37 -2.25 8.48 3.74
C THR A 37 -3.15 8.76 4.94
N PRO A 38 -3.21 10.01 5.45
CA PRO A 38 -4.13 10.37 6.51
C PRO A 38 -5.57 10.15 6.09
N HIS A 39 -6.37 9.51 6.94
CA HIS A 39 -7.79 9.33 6.67
C HIS A 39 -8.55 10.61 7.01
N SER A 40 -9.45 11.08 6.14
CA SER A 40 -10.17 12.34 6.34
C SER A 40 -10.98 12.42 7.64
N SER A 41 -11.47 11.27 8.13
CA SER A 41 -12.25 11.16 9.37
C SER A 41 -11.42 11.23 10.64
N THR A 42 -10.17 10.73 10.62
CA THR A 42 -9.31 10.65 11.81
C THR A 42 -8.15 11.64 11.78
N GLN A 43 -7.87 12.23 10.60
CA GLN A 43 -6.70 13.06 10.31
C GLN A 43 -5.36 12.34 10.59
N GLU A 44 -5.41 11.02 10.76
CA GLU A 44 -4.27 10.18 11.13
C GLU A 44 -4.10 9.06 10.12
N THR A 45 -2.87 8.61 9.93
CA THR A 45 -2.57 7.48 9.03
C THR A 45 -2.88 6.15 9.73
N PRO A 46 -3.34 5.11 9.01
CA PRO A 46 -3.51 3.79 9.61
C PRO A 46 -2.23 3.25 10.26
N PHE A 47 -1.06 3.53 9.67
CA PHE A 47 0.24 3.15 10.24
C PHE A 47 0.45 3.79 11.62
N LYS A 48 0.23 5.10 11.74
CA LYS A 48 0.37 5.82 13.00
C LYS A 48 -0.65 5.39 14.06
N MET A 49 -1.84 4.97 13.65
CA MET A 49 -2.82 4.42 14.60
C MET A 49 -2.36 3.11 15.25
N VAL A 50 -1.64 2.25 14.50
CA VAL A 50 -1.17 0.95 14.99
C VAL A 50 0.15 1.07 15.74
N TYR A 51 1.13 1.76 15.15
CA TYR A 51 2.50 1.81 15.66
C TYR A 51 2.79 3.05 16.51
N ARG A 52 1.85 4.00 16.59
CA ARG A 52 2.00 5.29 17.31
C ARG A 52 3.17 6.15 16.81
N SER A 53 3.69 5.88 15.61
CA SER A 53 4.77 6.61 14.96
C SER A 53 4.42 6.88 13.50
N ASP A 54 5.02 7.91 12.89
CA ASP A 54 4.87 8.16 11.45
C ASP A 54 5.57 7.08 10.61
N ALA A 55 5.04 6.83 9.42
CA ALA A 55 5.65 5.89 8.47
C ALA A 55 6.88 6.53 7.82
N MET A 56 8.02 5.85 7.88
CA MET A 56 9.21 6.20 7.08
C MET A 56 9.15 5.52 5.71
N ILE A 57 9.62 6.21 4.67
CA ILE A 57 9.74 5.62 3.33
C ILE A 57 10.80 4.50 3.39
N PRO A 58 10.44 3.24 3.13
CA PRO A 58 11.41 2.15 3.07
C PRO A 58 12.29 2.34 1.84
N ILE A 59 13.60 2.15 1.99
CA ILE A 59 14.56 2.11 0.88
C ILE A 59 14.14 1.07 -0.20
N GLU A 60 13.36 0.07 0.21
CA GLU A 60 12.84 -1.04 -0.58
C GLU A 60 11.90 -0.63 -1.73
N ILE A 61 11.36 0.60 -1.72
CA ILE A 61 10.52 1.12 -2.82
C ILE A 61 11.38 1.53 -4.03
N ASN A 62 12.65 1.91 -3.80
CA ASN A 62 13.59 2.25 -4.88
C ASN A 62 14.44 1.05 -5.33
N GLU A 63 14.68 0.08 -4.45
CA GLU A 63 15.49 -1.11 -4.74
C GLU A 63 14.78 -2.35 -4.20
N PRO A 64 14.48 -3.38 -5.03
CA PRO A 64 13.69 -4.52 -4.58
C PRO A 64 14.40 -5.24 -3.44
N SER A 65 13.77 -5.25 -2.27
CA SER A 65 14.34 -5.91 -1.09
C SER A 65 14.42 -7.42 -1.27
N ALA A 66 15.28 -8.06 -0.49
CA ALA A 66 15.41 -9.52 -0.49
C ALA A 66 14.05 -10.22 -0.38
N ARG A 67 13.11 -9.68 0.41
CA ARG A 67 11.74 -10.22 0.55
C ARG A 67 10.95 -10.21 -0.77
N VAL A 68 11.07 -9.14 -1.55
CA VAL A 68 10.42 -9.01 -2.88
C VAL A 68 11.13 -9.89 -3.90
N LEU A 69 12.46 -9.95 -3.86
CA LEU A 69 13.26 -10.79 -4.76
C LEU A 69 12.98 -12.28 -4.57
N PHE A 70 12.87 -12.76 -3.33
CA PHE A 70 12.53 -14.15 -3.03
C PHE A 70 11.07 -14.50 -3.35
N ALA A 71 10.15 -13.53 -3.36
CA ALA A 71 8.75 -13.75 -3.76
C ALA A 71 8.55 -13.81 -5.29
N ARG A 72 9.59 -13.46 -6.08
CA ARG A 72 9.58 -13.46 -7.55
C ARG A 72 10.25 -14.69 -8.17
N MET A 73 10.79 -15.60 -7.36
CA MET A 73 11.51 -16.82 -7.77
C MET A 73 10.61 -18.04 -7.56
#